data_AF-A0A497AT81-F1
#
_entry.id   AF-A0A497AT81-F1
#
_cell.length_a   1.000
_cell.length_b   1.000
_cell.length_c   1.000
_cell.angle_alpha   90.00
_cell.angle_beta   90.00
_cell.angle_gamma   90.00
#
_symmetry.space_group_name_H-M   'P 1'
#
loop_
_entity.id
_entity.type
_entity.pdbx_description
1 polymer ?
#
loop_
_entity_poly.entity_id
_entity_poly.type
_entity_poly.pdbx_seq_one_letter_code
_entity_poly.pdbx_strand_id
1 'polypeptide(L)' 'GARLWVGDRLLINSWRPMRGYSSGAIWLPSGMREVRMEYYECTGVALARLDWQLVSRP' A
#
# COMPACT_ATOMS: atom_id res chain seq x y z
N GLY A 1 -11.23 -0.16 -3.07
CA GLY A 1 -10.03 0.70 -2.94
C GLY A 1 -9.08 0.13 -1.92
N ALA A 2 -8.00 0.86 -1.63
CA ALA A 2 -6.98 0.43 -0.69
C ALA A 2 -6.41 1.61 0.11
N ARG A 3 -6.06 1.35 1.37
CA ARG A 3 -5.17 2.19 2.17
C ARG A 3 -3.98 1.37 2.64
N LEU A 4 -2.78 1.95 2.61
CA LEU A 4 -1.56 1.29 3.05
C LEU A 4 -0.82 2.19 4.04
N TRP A 5 -0.52 1.63 5.20
CA TRP A 5 0.33 2.23 6.23
C TRP A 5 1.61 1.41 6.40
N VAL A 6 2.71 2.12 6.66
CA VAL A 6 3.97 1.53 7.12
C VAL A 6 4.40 2.30 8.37
N GLY A 7 4.36 1.65 9.52
CA GLY A 7 4.28 2.33 10.82
C GLY A 7 3.09 3.29 10.84
N ASP A 8 3.31 4.51 11.30
CA ASP A 8 2.26 5.55 11.38
C ASP A 8 2.05 6.31 10.06
N ARG A 9 2.79 5.98 8.99
CA ARG A 9 2.77 6.73 7.73
C ARG A 9 1.79 6.10 6.73
N LEU A 10 0.74 6.85 6.39
CA LEU A 10 -0.22 6.52 5.32
C LEU A 10 0.42 6.80 3.94
N LEU A 11 0.79 5.74 3.23
CA LEU A 11 1.45 5.82 1.92
C LEU A 11 0.47 5.80 0.75
N ILE A 12 -0.58 4.99 0.85
CA ILE A 12 -1.65 4.92 -0.15
C ILE A 12 -2.94 5.28 0.56
N ASN A 13 -3.68 6.26 0.03
CA ASN A 13 -4.99 6.66 0.53
C ASN A 13 -6.03 6.68 -0.58
N SER A 14 -6.33 5.51 -1.14
CA SER A 14 -7.27 5.33 -2.26
C SER A 14 -8.55 4.65 -1.78
N TRP A 15 -9.26 5.28 -0.85
CA TRP A 15 -10.53 4.76 -0.31
C TRP A 15 -11.73 5.08 -1.22
N ARG A 16 -11.65 4.62 -2.48
CA ARG A 16 -12.70 4.73 -3.51
C ARG A 16 -12.77 3.45 -4.38
N PRO A 17 -13.85 3.22 -5.15
CA PRO A 17 -13.88 2.14 -6.14
C PRO A 17 -12.68 2.31 -7.07
N MET A 18 -11.89 1.26 -7.26
CA MET A 18 -10.63 1.36 -7.99
C MET A 18 -10.31 0.04 -8.69
N ARG A 19 -9.77 0.14 -9.90
CA ARG A 19 -9.12 -0.95 -10.64
C ARG A 19 -7.62 -0.68 -10.71
N GLY A 20 -6.81 -1.74 -10.76
CA GLY A 20 -5.35 -1.64 -10.88
C GLY A 20 -4.62 -1.44 -9.55
N TYR A 21 -3.37 -0.99 -9.63
CA TYR A 21 -2.44 -0.88 -8.49
C TYR A 21 -2.11 0.58 -8.15
N SER A 22 -1.77 0.85 -6.89
CA SER A 22 -1.19 2.12 -6.43
C SER A 22 0.17 1.82 -5.80
N SER A 23 1.12 2.75 -5.94
CA SER A 23 2.45 2.63 -5.36
C SER A 23 2.80 3.89 -4.57
N GLY A 24 3.72 3.73 -3.62
CA GLY A 24 4.30 4.80 -2.84
C GLY A 24 5.69 4.41 -2.38
N ALA A 25 6.52 5.39 -2.06
CA ALA A 25 7.87 5.18 -1.57
C ALA A 25 8.05 5.85 -0.21
N ILE A 26 8.84 5.20 0.65
CA ILE A 26 9.15 5.68 1.99
C ILE A 26 10.61 5.37 2.30
N TRP A 27 11.29 6.31 2.95
CA TRP A 27 12.54 6.03 3.63
C TRP A 27 12.27 5.22 4.89
N LEU A 28 12.78 3.99 4.93
CA LEU A 28 12.65 3.10 6.08
C LEU A 28 13.97 3.05 6.84
N PRO A 29 14.02 3.59 8.07
CA PRO A 29 15.16 3.35 8.95
C PRO A 29 15.25 1.86 9.28
N SER A 30 16.42 1.41 9.70
CA SER A 30 16.64 0.03 10.13
C SER A 30 15.67 -0.40 11.24
N GLY A 31 15.41 -1.69 11.30
CA GLY A 31 14.51 -2.31 12.27
C GLY A 31 13.15 -2.68 11.69
N MET A 32 12.33 -3.33 12.52
CA MET A 32 10.99 -3.79 12.13
C MET A 32 9.99 -2.63 12.10
N ARG A 33 9.04 -2.72 11.16
CA ARG A 33 7.93 -1.78 11.01
C ARG A 33 6.65 -2.57 10.76
N GLU A 34 5.57 -2.14 11.39
CA GLU A 34 4.24 -2.66 11.08
C GLU A 34 3.85 -2.25 9.66
N VAL A 35 3.24 -3.17 8.92
CA VAL A 35 2.62 -2.88 7.63
C VAL A 35 1.14 -3.22 7.75
N ARG A 36 0.28 -2.23 7.53
CA ARG A 36 -1.16 -2.43 7.53
C ARG A 36 -1.71 -2.08 6.16
N MET A 37 -2.42 -3.01 5.54
CA MET A 37 -3.18 -2.76 4.33
C MET A 37 -4.65 -2.95 4.64
N GLU A 38 -5.45 -1.93 4.37
CA GLU A 38 -6.91 -2.05 4.34
C GLU A 38 -7.37 -2.10 2.90
N TYR A 39 -8.31 -3.00 2.64
CA TYR A 39 -8.89 -3.23 1.33
C TYR A 39 -10.40 -3.19 1.42
N TYR A 40 -11.02 -2.67 0.36
CA TYR A 40 -12.46 -2.84 0.17
C TYR A 40 -12.78 -3.03 -1.31
N GLU A 41 -13.87 -3.72 -1.57
CA GLU A 41 -14.39 -4.03 -2.90
C GLU A 41 -15.85 -3.58 -2.99
N CYS A 42 -16.31 -3.14 -4.18
CA CYS A 42 -17.71 -2.72 -4.37
C CYS A 42 -18.24 -2.92 -5.81
N THR A 43 -17.55 -3.70 -6.63
CA THR A 43 -17.77 -3.90 -8.07
C THR A 43 -17.85 -5.38 -8.48
N GLY A 44 -17.66 -6.31 -7.54
CA GLY A 44 -17.77 -7.76 -7.75
C GLY A 44 -16.49 -8.45 -8.20
N VAL A 45 -15.34 -7.77 -8.23
CA VAL A 45 -14.04 -8.37 -8.63
C VAL A 45 -13.00 -8.08 -7.55
N ALA A 46 -12.90 -8.99 -6.58
CA ALA A 46 -12.03 -8.84 -5.41
C ALA A 46 -10.60 -9.33 -5.69
N LEU A 47 -9.62 -8.42 -5.55
CA LEU A 47 -8.20 -8.73 -5.56
C LEU A 47 -7.46 -7.71 -4.70
N ALA A 48 -6.71 -8.20 -3.71
CA ALA A 48 -5.77 -7.42 -2.93
C ALA A 48 -4.38 -8.06 -3.05
N ARG A 49 -3.39 -7.25 -3.44
CA ARG A 49 -2.00 -7.68 -3.59
C ARG A 49 -1.09 -6.58 -3.06
N LEU A 50 -0.07 -6.97 -2.29
CA LEU A 50 0.98 -6.10 -1.81
C LEU A 50 2.32 -6.68 -2.28
N ASP A 51 3.04 -5.90 -3.07
CA ASP A 51 4.44 -6.16 -3.45
C ASP A 51 5.29 -4.99 -2.98
N TRP A 52 6.55 -5.24 -2.60
CA TRP A 52 7.51 -4.21 -2.25
C TRP A 52 8.87 -4.53 -2.87
N GLN A 53 9.65 -3.48 -3.11
CA GLN A 53 11.02 -3.59 -3.58
C GLN A 53 11.87 -2.48 -2.96
N LEU A 54 13.16 -2.76 -2.79
CA LEU A 54 14.10 -1.71 -2.43
C LEU A 54 14.22 -0.74 -3.60
N VAL A 55 13.96 0.54 -3.36
CA VAL A 55 14.20 1.59 -4.36
C VAL A 55 15.66 2.00 -4.24
N SER A 56 16.53 1.38 -5.05
CA SER A 56 17.89 1.88 -5.23
C SER A 56 17.83 3.16 -6.07
N ARG A 57 18.49 4.24 -5.61
CA ARG A 57 18.89 5.28 -6.57
C ARG A 57 19.90 4.64 -7.55
N PRO A 58 19.83 4.97 -8.85
CA PRO A 58 20.85 4.56 -9.79
C PRO A 58 22.24 5.03 -9.36
#